data_AF-A0A660WW02-F1
#
_entry.id   AF-A0A660WW02-F1
#
_cell.length_a   1.000
_cell.length_b   1.000
_cell.length_c   1.000
_cell.angle_alpha   90.00
_cell.angle_beta   90.00
_cell.angle_gamma   90.00
#
_symmetry.space_group_name_H-M   'P 1'
#
loop_
_entity.id
_entity.type
_entity.pdbx_description
1 polymer ?
#
loop_
_entity_poly.entity_id
_entity_poly.type
_entity_poly.pdbx_seq_one_letter_code
_entity_poly.pdbx_strand_id
1 'polypeptide(L)'
;MQEKKEKILHRVITFLDREELDFLDNISKDILFSIGIKVPRSTILRNLIDIFLECDSKNIKNYNDLLNLLMEKLKNSSNKFCL
;
A
#
# COMPACT_ATOMS: atom_id res chain seq x y z
N MET A 1 23.33 -21.90 -11.28
CA MET A 1 23.09 -20.50 -11.70
C MET A 1 21.59 -20.29 -11.66
N GLN A 2 21.06 -19.49 -10.73
CA GLN A 2 19.62 -19.20 -10.67
C GLN A 2 19.28 -18.11 -11.70
N GLU A 3 18.37 -18.43 -12.63
CA GLU A 3 17.85 -17.49 -13.62
C GLU A 3 17.13 -16.33 -12.94
N LYS A 4 17.63 -15.12 -13.16
CA LYS A 4 17.03 -13.87 -12.67
C LYS A 4 15.80 -13.60 -13.53
N LYS A 5 14.60 -13.98 -13.05
CA LYS A 5 13.33 -13.60 -13.70
C LYS A 5 13.33 -12.08 -13.95
N GLU A 6 13.19 -11.70 -15.22
CA GLU A 6 13.09 -10.29 -15.61
C GLU A 6 11.86 -9.67 -14.92
N LYS A 7 12.10 -8.62 -14.13
CA LYS A 7 11.02 -7.88 -13.48
C LYS A 7 10.36 -6.99 -14.52
N ILE A 8 9.12 -7.32 -14.89
CA ILE A 8 8.29 -6.45 -15.72
C ILE A 8 7.94 -5.22 -14.88
N LEU A 9 8.45 -4.05 -15.29
CA LEU A 9 8.16 -2.78 -14.64
C LEU A 9 7.01 -2.09 -15.38
N HIS A 10 5.90 -1.87 -14.69
CA HIS A 10 4.77 -1.11 -15.21
C HIS A 10 4.87 0.35 -14.77
N ARG A 11 4.78 1.29 -15.71
CA ARG A 11 4.78 2.73 -15.41
C ARG A 11 3.35 3.15 -15.07
N VAL A 12 3.11 3.49 -13.81
CA VAL A 12 1.88 4.13 -13.35
C VAL A 12 2.08 5.63 -13.40
N ILE A 13 1.31 6.33 -14.26
CA ILE A 13 1.28 7.79 -14.32
C ILE A 13 -0.06 8.22 -13.73
N THR A 14 -0.01 8.95 -12.63
CA THR A 14 -1.18 9.57 -12.01
C THR A 14 -0.90 11.05 -11.79
N PHE A 15 -1.91 11.88 -12.00
CA PHE A 15 -1.86 13.29 -11.63
C PHE A 15 -2.39 13.39 -10.20
N LEU A 16 -1.62 14.07 -9.35
CA LEU A 16 -2.00 14.36 -7.98
C LEU A 16 -2.05 15.86 -7.83
N ASP A 17 -3.01 16.35 -7.06
CA ASP A 17 -3.02 17.74 -6.65
C ASP A 17 -1.97 18.00 -5.54
N ARG A 18 -1.87 19.26 -5.13
CA ARG A 18 -0.91 19.69 -4.10
C ARG A 18 -1.18 19.00 -2.76
N GLU A 19 -2.44 18.84 -2.39
CA GLU A 19 -2.86 18.31 -1.08
C GLU A 19 -2.56 16.81 -1.00
N GLU A 20 -2.87 16.06 -2.07
CA GLU A 20 -2.57 14.64 -2.20
C GLU A 20 -1.06 14.36 -2.19
N LEU A 21 -0.27 15.21 -2.87
CA LEU A 21 1.18 15.08 -2.87
C LEU A 21 1.77 15.35 -1.47
N ASP A 22 1.27 16.39 -0.81
CA ASP A 22 1.73 16.77 0.53
C ASP A 22 1.33 15.71 1.56
N PHE A 23 0.16 15.07 1.40
CA PHE A 23 -0.25 13.91 2.21
C PHE A 23 0.75 12.74 2.09
N LEU A 24 1.11 12.34 0.86
CA LEU A 24 2.10 11.28 0.65
C LEU A 24 3.48 11.64 1.21
N ASP A 25 3.84 12.92 1.16
CA ASP A 25 5.07 13.41 1.75
C ASP A 25 5.07 13.36 3.27
N ASN A 26 3.95 13.70 3.89
CA ASN A 26 3.81 13.62 5.33
C ASN A 26 3.91 12.17 5.81
N ILE A 27 3.26 11.22 5.13
CA ILE A 27 3.43 9.79 5.44
C ILE A 27 4.90 9.37 5.33
N SER A 28 5.58 9.76 4.24
CA SER A 28 6.99 9.41 4.05
C SER A 28 7.89 10.00 5.14
N LYS A 29 7.63 11.23 5.58
CA LYS A 29 8.32 11.89 6.69
C LYS A 29 8.02 11.21 8.03
N ASP A 30 6.77 10.88 8.32
CA ASP A 30 6.38 10.24 9.57
C ASP A 30 7.06 8.88 9.73
N ILE A 31 7.12 8.09 8.65
CA ILE A 31 7.87 6.83 8.61
C ILE A 31 9.36 7.10 8.86
N LEU A 32 9.94 8.10 8.19
CA LEU A 32 11.35 8.45 8.38
C LEU A 32 11.66 8.86 9.83
N PHE A 33 10.80 9.65 10.47
CA PHE A 33 11.00 10.11 11.84
C PHE A 33 10.67 9.03 12.88
N SER A 34 9.72 8.14 12.59
CA SER A 34 9.31 7.09 13.52
C SER A 34 10.26 5.89 13.54
N ILE A 35 10.65 5.39 12.36
CA ILE A 35 11.45 4.15 12.23
C ILE A 35 12.82 4.37 11.57
N GLY A 36 13.16 5.61 11.17
CA GLY A 36 14.46 5.93 10.59
C GLY A 36 14.62 5.51 9.12
N ILE A 37 13.54 5.08 8.46
CA ILE A 37 13.58 4.53 7.11
C ILE A 37 12.96 5.51 6.12
N LYS A 38 13.71 5.87 5.08
CA LYS A 38 13.19 6.68 3.98
C LYS A 38 12.47 5.80 2.96
N VAL A 39 11.15 5.97 2.82
CA VAL A 39 10.34 5.22 1.85
C VAL A 39 9.88 6.12 0.70
N PRO A 40 10.23 5.80 -0.57
CA PRO A 40 9.74 6.55 -1.72
C PRO A 40 8.22 6.47 -1.87
N ARG A 41 7.59 7.56 -2.32
CA ARG A 41 6.13 7.64 -2.56
C ARG A 41 5.62 6.49 -3.45
N SER A 42 6.34 6.20 -4.53
CA SER A 42 6.01 5.09 -5.45
C SER A 42 6.04 3.71 -4.77
N THR A 43 6.94 3.52 -3.80
CA THR A 43 7.01 2.26 -3.02
C THR A 43 5.83 2.15 -2.06
N ILE A 44 5.41 3.25 -1.42
CA ILE A 44 4.21 3.27 -0.57
C ILE A 44 2.99 2.88 -1.39
N LEU A 45 2.77 3.54 -2.54
CA LEU A 45 1.68 3.21 -3.45
C LEU A 45 1.75 1.76 -3.96
N ARG A 46 2.94 1.28 -4.36
CA ARG A 46 3.09 -0.11 -4.82
C ARG A 46 2.73 -1.10 -3.72
N ASN A 47 3.24 -0.91 -2.50
CA ASN A 47 2.95 -1.81 -1.38
C ASN A 47 1.46 -1.80 -1.02
N LEU A 48 0.79 -0.65 -1.10
CA LEU A 48 -0.66 -0.56 -0.90
C LEU A 48 -1.42 -1.35 -1.98
N ILE A 49 -1.01 -1.23 -3.24
CA ILE A 49 -1.59 -2.00 -4.36
C ILE A 49 -1.29 -3.50 -4.21
N ASP A 50 -0.09 -3.87 -3.76
CA ASP A 50 0.29 -5.27 -3.56
C ASP A 50 -0.56 -5.90 -2.44
N ILE A 51 -0.69 -5.22 -1.29
CA ILE A 51 -1.59 -5.64 -0.18
C ILE A 51 -3.05 -5.74 -0.66
N PHE A 52 -3.46 -4.82 -1.52
CA PHE A 52 -4.77 -4.83 -2.14
C PHE A 52 -4.98 -6.05 -3.04
N LEU A 53 -4.01 -6.39 -3.89
CA LEU A 53 -4.09 -7.54 -4.81
C LEU A 53 -4.03 -8.87 -4.07
N GLU A 54 -3.37 -8.92 -2.92
CA GLU A 54 -3.35 -10.09 -2.02
C GLU A 54 -4.66 -10.27 -1.22
N CYS A 55 -5.60 -9.31 -1.29
CA CYS A 55 -6.93 -9.53 -0.76
C CYS A 55 -7.73 -10.44 -1.70
N ASP A 56 -8.11 -11.61 -1.19
CA ASP A 56 -8.91 -12.61 -1.92
C ASP A 56 -10.20 -11.95 -2.43
N SER A 57 -10.21 -11.62 -3.72
CA SER A 57 -11.14 -10.68 -4.37
C SER A 57 -12.48 -11.32 -4.75
N LYS A 58 -12.72 -12.55 -4.26
CA LYS A 58 -13.98 -13.28 -4.43
C LYS A 58 -15.09 -12.50 -3.73
N ASN A 59 -15.81 -11.67 -4.50
CA ASN A 59 -17.00 -10.85 -4.17
C ASN A 59 -16.81 -9.33 -3.99
N ILE A 60 -15.73 -8.72 -4.49
CA ILE A 60 -15.67 -7.25 -4.55
C ILE A 60 -16.49 -6.77 -5.76
N LYS A 61 -17.66 -6.17 -5.53
CA LYS A 61 -18.54 -5.66 -6.61
C LYS A 61 -18.42 -4.14 -6.80
N ASN A 62 -18.02 -3.42 -5.77
CA ASN A 62 -17.86 -1.97 -5.80
C ASN A 62 -16.72 -1.53 -4.85
N TYR A 63 -16.36 -0.24 -4.93
CA TYR A 63 -15.29 0.36 -4.12
C TYR A 63 -15.56 0.34 -2.61
N ASN A 64 -16.83 0.37 -2.19
CA ASN A 64 -17.19 0.33 -0.77
C ASN A 64 -17.02 -1.07 -0.17
N ASP A 65 -17.38 -2.13 -0.91
CA ASP A 65 -17.18 -3.52 -0.48
C ASP A 65 -15.70 -3.80 -0.24
N LEU A 66 -14.87 -3.24 -1.11
CA LEU A 66 -13.43 -3.26 -1.02
C LEU A 66 -12.90 -2.51 0.22
N LEU A 67 -13.36 -1.28 0.47
CA LEU A 67 -12.97 -0.51 1.66
C LEU A 67 -13.33 -1.27 2.94
N ASN A 68 -14.53 -1.88 2.98
CA ASN A 68 -14.99 -2.68 4.10
C ASN A 68 -14.09 -3.90 4.32
N LEU A 69 -13.69 -4.60 3.26
CA LEU A 69 -12.80 -5.76 3.37
C LEU A 69 -11.40 -5.38 3.87
N LEU A 70 -10.85 -4.26 3.41
CA LEU A 70 -9.57 -3.73 3.89
C LEU A 70 -9.63 -3.34 5.38
N MET A 71 -10.70 -2.66 5.79
CA MET A 71 -10.94 -2.29 7.19
C MET A 71 -11.07 -3.52 8.09
N GLU A 72 -11.79 -4.56 7.64
CA GLU A 72 -11.92 -5.82 8.38
C GLU A 72 -10.58 -6.55 8.52
N LYS A 73 -9.75 -6.60 7.47
CA LYS A 73 -8.39 -7.18 7.56
C LYS A 73 -7.48 -6.41 8.52
N LEU A 74 -7.56 -5.09 8.55
CA LEU A 74 -6.80 -4.26 9.49
C LEU A 74 -7.21 -4.56 10.94
N LYS A 75 -8.52 -4.57 11.25
CA LYS A 75 -9.02 -4.93 12.59
C LYS A 75 -8.56 -6.32 13.04
N ASN A 76 -8.60 -7.30 12.14
CA ASN A 76 -8.17 -8.67 12.44
C ASN A 76 -6.65 -8.80 12.65
N SER A 77 -5.85 -7.93 12.03
CA SER A 77 -4.40 -7.88 12.22
C SER A 77 -4.01 -7.25 13.56
N SER A 78 -4.75 -6.24 14.03
CA SER A 78 -4.53 -5.59 15.34
C SER A 78 -4.63 -6.57 16.52
N ASN A 79 -5.52 -7.56 16.43
CA ASN A 79 -5.67 -8.60 17.46
C ASN A 79 -4.48 -9.59 17.53
N LYS A 80 -3.57 -9.58 16.54
CA LYS A 80 -2.44 -10.52 16.49
C LYS A 80 -1.14 -9.96 17.05
N PHE A 81 -1.07 -8.64 17.31
CA PHE A 81 0.09 -7.96 17.89
C PHE A 81 -0.05 -7.68 19.40
N CYS A 82 -1.15 -8.10 20.03
CA CYS A 82 -1.30 -8.15 21.48
C CYS A 82 -1.02 -9.58 21.99
N LEU A 83 0.24 -10.02 21.92
CA LEU A 83 0.77 -11.16 22.68
C LEU A 83 2.22 -10.87 23.06
#